data_AF-A0A940M4Z2-F1
#
_entry.id   AF-A0A940M4Z2-F1
#
_cell.length_a   1.000
_cell.length_b   1.000
_cell.length_c   1.000
_cell.angle_alpha   90.00
_cell.angle_beta   90.00
_cell.angle_gamma   90.00
#
_symmetry.space_group_name_H-M   'P 1'
#
loop_
_entity.id
_entity.type
_entity.pdbx_description
1 polymer ?
#
loop_
_entity_poly.entity_id
_entity_poly.type
_entity_poly.pdbx_seq_one_letter_code
_entity_poly.pdbx_strand_id
1 'polypeptide(L)' 'SSFATNWQVLAFYDYGLATELGTRDVDLQSAGLGLNLDWNSHFSASLVAASALHDIVPDQDDMQALLQIIVR' A
#
# COMPACT_ATOMS: atom_id res chain seq x y z
N SER A 1 29.51 -13.78 6.96
CA SER A 1 28.35 -13.02 6.45
C SER A 1 27.12 -13.89 6.61
N SER A 2 26.09 -13.42 7.33
CA SER A 2 24.84 -14.17 7.44
C SER A 2 24.04 -13.99 6.16
N PHE A 3 23.73 -15.07 5.45
CA PHE A 3 22.87 -15.04 4.26
C PHE A 3 21.38 -15.12 4.64
N ALA A 4 20.98 -14.40 5.69
CA ALA A 4 19.61 -14.41 6.14
C ALA A 4 18.71 -13.73 5.09
N THR A 5 17.68 -14.45 4.65
CA THR A 5 16.62 -13.94 3.79
C THR A 5 15.32 -14.05 4.57
N ASN A 6 14.59 -12.94 4.68
CA ASN A 6 13.31 -12.90 5.37
C ASN A 6 12.22 -12.40 4.43
N TRP A 7 11.12 -13.14 4.36
CA TRP A 7 9.94 -12.79 3.57
C TRP A 7 8.78 -12.54 4.52
N GLN A 8 8.06 -11.44 4.29
CA GLN A 8 6.87 -11.09 5.07
C GLN A 8 5.75 -10.70 4.13
N VAL A 9 4.57 -11.28 4.37
CA VAL A 9 3.35 -10.94 3.65
C VAL A 9 2.51 -10.01 4.52
N LEU A 10 1.93 -8.99 3.91
CA LEU A 10 1.02 -8.05 4.54
C LEU A 10 -0.33 -8.09 3.80
N ALA A 11 -1.41 -8.04 4.56
CA ALA A 11 -2.73 -7.69 4.07
C ALA A 11 -3.26 -6.55 4.93
N PHE A 12 -3.92 -5.58 4.33
CA PHE A 12 -4.44 -4.42 5.04
C PHE A 12 -5.74 -3.91 4.45
N TYR A 13 -6.43 -3.12 5.26
CA TYR A 13 -7.65 -2.40 4.93
C TYR A 13 -7.53 -1.02 5.58
N ASP A 14 -7.71 0.03 4.78
CA ASP A 14 -7.65 1.41 5.26
C ASP A 14 -9.00 2.09 5.05
N TYR A 15 -9.38 2.92 6.03
CA TYR A 15 -10.61 3.70 6.03
C TYR A 15 -10.28 5.15 6.40
N GLY A 16 -10.85 6.10 5.66
CA GLY A 16 -10.71 7.53 5.92
C GLY A 16 -11.95 8.30 5.51
N LEU A 17 -12.07 9.54 6.00
CA LEU A 17 -13.12 10.47 5.62
C LEU A 17 -12.50 11.65 4.89
N ALA A 18 -13.07 12.02 3.75
CA ALA A 18 -12.80 13.29 3.09
C ALA A 18 -13.97 14.25 3.36
N THR A 19 -13.68 15.32 4.10
CA THR A 19 -14.63 16.42 4.34
C THR A 19 -14.26 17.59 3.44
N GLU A 20 -15.20 18.02 2.61
CA GLU A 20 -15.09 19.29 1.91
C GLU A 20 -16.03 20.32 2.58
N LEU A 21 -15.51 21.54 2.79
CA LEU A 21 -16.22 22.60 3.52
C LEU A 21 -17.52 22.96 2.79
N GLY A 22 -18.66 22.50 3.32
CA GLY A 22 -19.99 22.79 2.80
C GLY A 22 -20.64 21.64 2.02
N THR A 23 -20.00 20.48 1.89
CA THR A 23 -20.56 19.27 1.26
C THR A 23 -20.62 18.11 2.27
N ARG A 24 -21.24 16.98 1.87
CA ARG A 24 -21.35 15.79 2.72
C ARG A 24 -20.01 15.07 2.76
N ASP A 25 -19.63 14.56 3.93
CA ASP A 25 -18.47 13.70 4.09
C ASP A 25 -18.54 12.51 3.14
N VAL A 26 -17.35 12.13 2.67
CA VAL A 26 -17.16 11.06 1.70
C VAL A 26 -16.27 9.97 2.30
N ASP A 27 -16.79 8.75 2.33
CA ASP A 27 -16.13 7.59 2.96
C ASP A 27 -15.12 6.96 2.00
N LEU A 28 -13.83 7.13 2.26
CA LEU A 28 -12.75 6.52 1.50
C LEU A 28 -12.38 5.16 2.11
N GLN A 29 -12.43 4.10 1.30
CA GLN A 29 -12.08 2.74 1.71
C GLN A 29 -11.13 2.11 0.71
N SER A 30 -10.08 1.46 1.19
CA SER A 30 -9.15 0.71 0.36
C SER A 30 -8.73 -0.60 1.03
N ALA A 31 -8.28 -1.53 0.21
CA ALA A 31 -7.66 -2.76 0.67
C ALA A 31 -6.44 -3.08 -0.19
N GLY A 32 -5.47 -3.78 0.40
CA GLY A 32 -4.24 -4.11 -0.31
C GLY A 32 -3.47 -5.29 0.25
N LEU A 33 -2.49 -5.70 -0.53
CA LEU A 33 -1.55 -6.77 -0.24
C LEU A 33 -0.12 -6.27 -0.43
N GLY A 34 0.78 -6.75 0.40
CA GLY A 34 2.19 -6.41 0.38
C GLY A 34 3.10 -7.62 0.53
N LEU A 35 4.28 -7.52 -0.08
CA LEU A 35 5.37 -8.48 0.06
C LEU A 35 6.65 -7.72 0.37
N ASN A 36 7.27 -8.06 1.50
CA ASN A 36 8.55 -7.51 1.92
C ASN A 36 9.62 -8.60 1.85
N LEU A 37 10.78 -8.21 1.34
CA LEU A 37 12.01 -9.00 1.29
C LEU A 37 13.11 -8.22 1.98
N ASP A 38 13.67 -8.79 3.03
CA ASP A 38 14.96 -8.37 3.57
C ASP A 38 16.01 -9.41 3.19
N TRP A 39 17.00 -8.99 2.41
CA TRP A 39 18.12 -9.84 2.00
C TRP A 39 19.41 -9.34 2.63
N ASN A 40 19.83 -10.06 3.68
CA ASN A 40 20.99 -9.71 4.49
C ASN A 40 20.87 -8.26 5.04
N SER A 41 21.97 -7.65 5.45
CA SER A 41 22.02 -6.27 5.96
C SER A 41 21.94 -5.19 4.87
N HIS A 42 22.11 -5.55 3.59
CA HIS A 42 22.41 -4.60 2.52
C HIS A 42 21.24 -4.30 1.59
N PHE A 43 20.25 -5.17 1.50
CA PHE A 43 19.18 -5.03 0.53
C PHE A 43 17.82 -5.28 1.17
N SER A 44 16.87 -4.40 0.90
CA SER A 44 15.45 -4.67 1.15
C SER A 44 14.58 -4.18 0.01
N ALA A 45 13.49 -4.91 -0.26
CA ALA A 45 12.48 -4.55 -1.23
C ALA A 45 11.08 -4.72 -0.64
N SER A 46 10.18 -3.80 -0.96
CA SER A 46 8.77 -3.86 -0.59
C SER A 46 7.93 -3.61 -1.85
N LEU A 47 7.00 -4.52 -2.13
CA LEU A 47 6.00 -4.35 -3.17
C LEU A 47 4.63 -4.36 -2.52
N VAL A 48 3.87 -3.29 -2.72
CA VAL A 48 2.50 -3.14 -2.23
C VAL A 48 1.58 -2.85 -3.40
N ALA A 49 0.43 -3.51 -3.43
CA ALA A 49 -0.66 -3.20 -4.35
C ALA A 49 -1.95 -2.99 -3.55
N ALA A 50 -2.69 -1.94 -3.87
CA ALA A 50 -3.92 -1.57 -3.21
C ALA A 50 -4.98 -1.14 -4.22
N SER A 51 -6.25 -1.31 -3.84
CA SER A 51 -7.40 -0.83 -4.59
C SER A 51 -8.30 -0.01 -3.69
N ALA A 52 -8.86 1.08 -4.20
CA ALA A 52 -10.07 1.66 -3.65
C ALA A 52 -11.21 0.62 -3.73
N LEU A 53 -12.05 0.55 -2.70
CA LEU A 53 -13.19 -0.37 -2.66
C LEU A 53 -14.49 0.30 -3.12
N HIS A 54 -14.50 1.63 -3.12
CA HIS A 54 -15.61 2.43 -3.61
C HIS A 54 -15.04 3.53 -4.48
N ASP A 55 -15.66 3.68 -5.65
CA ASP A 55 -15.31 4.71 -6.60
C ASP A 55 -15.97 6.03 -6.14
N ILE A 56 -15.14 7.00 -5.83
CA ILE A 56 -15.55 8.25 -5.16
C ILE A 56 -15.48 9.43 -6.12
N VAL A 57 -14.60 9.32 -7.10
CA VAL A 57 -14.32 10.33 -8.12
C VAL A 57 -14.46 9.63 -9.46
N PRO A 58 -15.43 10.03 -10.30
CA PRO A 58 -15.56 9.44 -11.63
C PRO A 58 -14.25 9.52 -12.40
N ASP A 59 -13.84 8.40 -13.01
CA ASP A 59 -12.63 8.23 -13.84
C ASP A 59 -11.29 8.19 -13.07
N GLN A 60 -11.29 7.90 -11.77
CA GLN A 60 -10.04 7.67 -11.02
C GLN A 60 -9.57 6.21 -11.13
N ASP A 61 -8.29 5.98 -11.46
CA ASP A 61 -7.72 4.63 -11.44
C ASP A 61 -7.75 4.09 -9.99
N ASP A 62 -8.59 3.08 -9.76
CA ASP A 62 -8.81 2.50 -8.43
C ASP A 62 -7.59 1.77 -7.87
N MET A 63 -6.70 1.29 -8.75
CA MET A 63 -5.58 0.43 -8.39
C MET A 63 -4.25 1.19 -8.39
N GLN A 64 -3.50 1.05 -7.30
CA GLN A 64 -2.18 1.64 -7.13
C GLN A 64 -1.17 0.57 -6.70
N ALA A 65 0.05 0.68 -7.21
CA ALA A 65 1.17 -0.17 -6.82
C ALA A 65 2.39 0.66 -6.46
N LEU A 66 3.08 0.27 -5.38
CA LEU A 66 4.30 0.90 -4.91
C LEU A 66 5.40 -0.16 -4.80
N LEU A 67 6.51 0.08 -5.50
CA LEU A 67 7.75 -0.67 -5.33
C LEU A 67 8.77 0.24 -4.63
N GLN A 68 9.24 -0.18 -3.47
CA GLN A 68 10.34 0.44 -2.76
C GLN A 68 11.55 -0.49 -2.74
N ILE A 69 12.73 0.04 -3.07
CA ILE A 69 14.00 -0.67 -3.01
C ILE A 69 14.98 0.16 -2.19
N ILE A 70 15.65 -0.48 -1.24
CA ILE A 70 16.67 0.14 -0.40
C ILE A 70 17.96 -0.68 -0.53
N VAL A 71 19.06 0.00 -0.82
CA VAL A 71 20.42 -0.56 -0.88
C VAL A 71 21.30 0.20 0.11
N ARG A 72 22.02 -0.52 0.98
CA ARG A 72 22.88 0.04 2.05
C ARG A 72 24.34 -0.28 1.84
#